data_AF-A0A1B6CGQ9-F1
#
_entry.id   AF-A0A1B6CGQ9-F1
#
_cell.length_a   1.000
_cell.length_b   1.000
_cell.length_c   1.000
_cell.angle_alpha   90.00
_cell.angle_beta   90.00
_cell.angle_gamma   90.00
#
_symmetry.space_group_name_H-M   'P 1'
#
loop_
_entity.id
_entity.type
_entity.pdbx_description
1 polymer ?
#
loop_
_entity_poly.entity_id
_entity_poly.type
_entity_poly.pdbx_seq_one_letter_code
_entity_poly.pdbx_strand_id
1 'polypeptide(L)'
;MSLLLVPWFLLSVLVSLTSGLRNVRARVPQAVRRGDSAILFCDFDLEGDKLYSVKWYKGRHEFYRFTPREKPAMKVFPIPGLADLEVQTNASNAKQLTLRNVTLILSGRYSCEISADAPSFHTALVTGEMDV
;
A
#
# COMPACT_ATOMS: atom_id res chain seq x y z
N MET A 1 6.21 -59.23 2.91
CA MET A 1 6.65 -57.97 2.28
C MET A 1 5.49 -56.99 2.22
N SER A 2 5.68 -55.83 2.83
CA SER A 2 5.25 -54.54 2.29
C SER A 2 3.76 -54.16 2.26
N LEU A 3 3.08 -54.00 3.40
CA LEU A 3 1.80 -53.27 3.44
C LEU A 3 1.56 -52.32 4.64
N LEU A 4 2.56 -52.03 5.48
CA LEU A 4 2.36 -51.17 6.68
C LEU A 4 3.00 -49.77 6.62
N LEU A 5 3.34 -49.25 5.42
CA LEU A 5 3.96 -47.91 5.29
C LEU A 5 3.00 -46.83 4.75
N VAL A 6 1.76 -47.17 4.43
CA VAL A 6 0.85 -46.25 3.72
C VAL A 6 0.18 -45.19 4.63
N PRO A 7 -0.13 -45.39 5.93
CA PRO A 7 -0.93 -44.41 6.66
C PRO A 7 -0.10 -43.28 7.32
N TRP A 8 1.23 -43.38 7.34
CA TRP A 8 2.09 -42.31 7.90
C TRP A 8 2.72 -41.40 6.84
N PHE A 9 2.96 -41.88 5.63
CA PHE A 9 3.46 -41.05 4.52
C PHE A 9 2.39 -40.14 3.90
N LEU A 10 1.10 -40.44 4.10
CA LEU A 10 0.00 -39.57 3.65
C LEU A 10 -0.32 -38.42 4.63
N LEU A 11 0.24 -38.44 5.84
CA LEU A 11 0.07 -37.36 6.81
C LEU A 11 1.26 -36.37 6.82
N SER A 12 2.30 -36.60 6.02
CA SER A 12 3.42 -35.68 5.90
C SER A 12 3.19 -34.70 4.75
N VAL A 13 2.76 -33.49 5.13
CA VAL A 13 3.03 -32.22 4.44
C VAL A 13 2.16 -31.91 3.21
N LEU A 14 0.90 -31.55 3.46
CA LEU A 14 0.24 -30.48 2.70
C LEU A 14 0.01 -29.27 3.63
N VAL A 15 1.08 -28.81 4.30
CA VAL A 15 1.10 -27.42 4.75
C VAL A 15 1.41 -26.59 3.52
N SER A 16 0.39 -26.33 2.70
CA SER A 16 0.50 -25.33 1.64
C SER A 16 0.79 -24.00 2.33
N LEU A 17 2.05 -23.55 2.35
CA LEU A 17 2.37 -22.17 2.72
C LEU A 17 1.62 -21.30 1.73
N THR A 18 0.54 -20.67 2.17
CA THR A 18 -0.15 -19.66 1.38
C THR A 18 0.78 -18.46 1.26
N SER A 19 1.54 -18.38 0.16
CA SER A 19 2.28 -17.18 -0.17
C SER A 19 1.30 -16.08 -0.55
N GLY A 20 1.49 -14.89 0.01
CA GLY A 20 0.65 -13.75 -0.33
C GLY A 20 1.10 -12.47 0.35
N LEU A 21 0.37 -11.40 0.05
CA LEU A 21 0.62 -10.06 0.59
C LEU A 21 0.81 -10.07 2.13
N ARG A 22 1.99 -9.63 2.60
CA ARG A 22 2.35 -9.54 4.02
C ARG A 22 3.20 -8.31 4.34
N ASN A 23 3.45 -8.10 5.64
CA ASN A 23 4.28 -7.03 6.18
C ASN A 23 3.90 -5.63 5.66
N VAL A 24 2.60 -5.40 5.54
CA VAL A 24 2.04 -4.16 5.02
C VAL A 24 2.09 -3.09 6.11
N ARG A 25 2.74 -1.96 5.83
CA ARG A 25 2.93 -0.86 6.80
C ARG A 25 2.91 0.50 6.10
N ALA A 26 2.16 1.45 6.66
CA ALA A 26 2.23 2.85 6.28
C ALA A 26 3.20 3.58 7.23
N ARG A 27 4.23 4.22 6.68
CA ARG A 27 5.08 5.17 7.41
C ARG A 27 4.68 6.57 7.00
N VAL A 28 3.86 7.18 7.85
CA VAL A 28 3.41 8.56 7.73
C VAL A 28 4.23 9.39 8.74
N PRO A 29 4.83 10.53 8.35
CA PRO A 29 5.56 11.37 9.28
C PRO A 29 4.62 11.91 10.36
N GLN A 30 4.98 11.78 11.63
CA GLN A 30 4.14 12.23 12.73
C GLN A 30 3.97 13.75 12.76
N ALA A 31 5.02 14.49 12.40
CA ALA A 31 4.99 15.95 12.34
C ALA A 31 5.77 16.46 11.12
N VAL A 32 5.19 17.41 10.37
CA VAL A 32 5.83 18.08 9.23
C VAL A 32 5.61 19.57 9.37
N ARG A 33 6.62 20.41 9.17
CA ARG A 33 6.41 21.86 9.28
C ARG A 33 5.54 22.35 8.12
N ARG A 34 4.61 23.26 8.40
CA ARG A 34 3.85 23.97 7.37
C ARG A 34 4.79 24.53 6.28
N GLY A 35 4.48 24.23 5.02
CA GLY A 35 5.24 24.64 3.85
C GLY A 35 6.33 23.66 3.39
N ASP A 36 6.71 22.71 4.24
CA ASP A 36 7.67 21.67 3.87
C ASP A 36 7.02 20.57 3.01
N SER A 37 7.82 19.60 2.57
CA SER A 37 7.32 18.40 1.89
C SER A 37 7.16 17.25 2.88
N ALA A 38 6.10 16.47 2.71
CA ALA A 38 5.87 15.23 3.47
C ALA A 38 6.16 14.01 2.59
N ILE A 39 6.96 13.08 3.08
CA ILE A 39 7.28 11.83 2.39
C ILE A 39 6.62 10.69 3.15
N LEU A 40 5.65 10.04 2.50
CA LEU A 40 4.91 8.91 3.04
C LEU A 40 5.43 7.64 2.36
N PHE A 41 5.62 6.57 3.13
CA PHE A 41 5.99 5.27 2.59
C PHE A 41 4.91 4.23 2.85
N CYS A 42 4.76 3.32 1.89
CA CYS A 42 3.91 2.16 1.97
C CYS A 42 4.74 0.92 1.71
N ASP A 43 5.17 0.28 2.78
CA ASP A 43 5.95 -0.94 2.71
C ASP A 43 5.02 -2.14 2.62
N PHE A 44 5.37 -3.10 1.77
CA PHE A 44 4.68 -4.36 1.61
C PHE A 44 5.63 -5.39 1.00
N ASP A 45 5.37 -6.65 1.29
CA ASP A 45 5.99 -7.82 0.67
C ASP A 45 4.89 -8.61 -0.06
N LEU A 46 5.05 -8.79 -1.37
CA LEU A 46 4.11 -9.56 -2.20
C LEU A 46 4.43 -11.05 -2.20
N GLU A 47 5.61 -11.44 -1.68
CA GLU A 47 6.15 -12.78 -1.80
C GLU A 47 6.20 -13.26 -3.26
N GLY A 48 5.22 -14.08 -3.68
CA GLY A 48 5.06 -14.60 -5.03
C GLY A 48 3.96 -13.92 -5.85
N ASP A 49 3.18 -13.02 -5.25
CA ASP A 49 2.12 -12.30 -5.95
C ASP A 49 2.67 -11.16 -6.81
N LYS A 50 1.83 -10.70 -7.74
CA LYS A 50 2.06 -9.46 -8.48
C LYS A 50 1.27 -8.33 -7.85
N LEU A 51 1.78 -7.11 -7.94
CA LEU A 51 1.03 -5.94 -7.51
C LEU A 51 -0.12 -5.66 -8.49
N TYR A 52 -1.34 -5.56 -7.98
CA TYR A 52 -2.46 -5.00 -8.73
C TYR A 52 -2.49 -3.49 -8.60
N SER A 53 -2.54 -2.95 -7.38
CA SER A 53 -2.52 -1.50 -7.14
C SER A 53 -2.01 -1.11 -5.76
N VAL A 54 -1.45 0.09 -5.65
CA VAL A 54 -1.28 0.82 -4.38
C VAL A 54 -2.10 2.10 -4.44
N LYS A 55 -2.88 2.40 -3.40
CA LYS A 55 -3.68 3.62 -3.30
C LYS A 55 -3.41 4.33 -2.00
N TRP A 56 -3.41 5.66 -2.05
CA TRP A 56 -3.40 6.50 -0.87
C TRP A 56 -4.71 7.26 -0.72
N TYR A 57 -5.18 7.31 0.52
CA TYR A 57 -6.42 7.96 0.93
C TYR A 57 -6.13 9.03 1.98
N LYS A 58 -6.77 10.20 1.85
CA LYS A 58 -6.89 11.20 2.90
C LYS A 58 -8.29 11.12 3.48
N GLY A 59 -8.40 10.60 4.70
CA GLY A 59 -9.70 10.20 5.26
C GLY A 59 -10.35 9.06 4.45
N ARG A 60 -11.37 9.38 3.66
CA ARG A 60 -12.09 8.42 2.79
C ARG A 60 -11.89 8.66 1.30
N HIS A 61 -11.20 9.74 0.93
CA HIS A 61 -11.01 10.12 -0.45
C HIS A 61 -9.68 9.61 -0.95
N GLU A 62 -9.73 8.81 -2.01
CA GLU A 62 -8.54 8.44 -2.75
C GLU A 62 -7.98 9.69 -3.44
N PHE A 63 -6.67 9.88 -3.34
CA PHE A 63 -6.01 11.01 -4.01
C PHE A 63 -4.79 10.58 -4.84
N TYR A 64 -4.30 9.36 -4.66
CA TYR A 64 -3.20 8.81 -5.45
C TYR A 64 -3.39 7.32 -5.66
N ARG A 65 -3.08 6.85 -6.87
CA ARG A 65 -3.06 5.43 -7.25
C ARG A 65 -1.86 5.12 -8.12
N PHE A 66 -1.21 4.00 -7.83
CA PHE A 66 -0.21 3.35 -8.66
C PHE A 66 -0.75 1.99 -9.13
N THR A 67 -0.93 1.81 -10.43
CA THR A 67 -1.36 0.56 -11.07
C THR A 67 -0.31 0.17 -12.12
N PRO A 68 0.59 -0.80 -11.85
CA PRO A 68 1.73 -1.11 -12.73
C PRO A 68 1.34 -1.49 -14.17
N ARG A 69 0.14 -2.05 -14.36
CA ARG A 69 -0.37 -2.51 -15.66
C ARG A 69 -1.03 -1.41 -16.51
N GLU A 70 -1.26 -0.23 -15.94
CA GLU A 70 -1.88 0.89 -16.65
C GLU A 70 -0.85 1.84 -17.28
N LYS A 71 -1.29 2.60 -18.29
CA LYS A 71 -0.50 3.67 -18.91
C LYS A 71 -1.34 4.97 -18.91
N PRO A 72 -0.97 6.01 -18.14
CA PRO A 72 0.14 6.04 -17.17
C PRO A 72 -0.13 5.16 -15.95
N ALA A 73 0.94 4.66 -15.31
CA ALA A 73 0.84 3.83 -14.11
C ALA A 73 0.41 4.62 -12.87
N MET A 74 0.66 5.93 -12.84
CA MET A 74 0.28 6.83 -11.75
C MET A 74 -0.93 7.67 -12.12
N LYS A 75 -1.88 7.78 -11.18
CA LYS A 75 -3.04 8.67 -11.26
C LYS A 75 -3.17 9.46 -9.97
N VAL A 76 -3.50 10.75 -10.09
CA VAL A 76 -3.77 11.66 -8.97
C VAL A 76 -5.22 12.12 -9.09
N PHE A 77 -5.94 12.11 -7.98
CA PHE A 77 -7.35 12.49 -7.92
C PHE A 77 -7.51 13.71 -7.01
N PRO A 78 -8.14 14.79 -7.48
CA PRO A 78 -8.39 15.95 -6.63
C PRO A 78 -9.43 15.61 -5.56
N ILE A 79 -9.23 16.12 -4.35
CA ILE A 79 -10.23 16.06 -3.28
C ILE A 79 -10.96 17.41 -3.23
N PRO A 80 -12.30 17.43 -3.43
CA PRO A 80 -13.07 18.66 -3.29
C PRO A 80 -12.85 19.32 -1.92
N GLY A 81 -12.55 20.63 -1.93
CA GLY A 81 -12.28 21.40 -0.70
C GLY A 81 -10.86 21.27 -0.14
N LEU A 82 -9.95 20.59 -0.84
CA LEU A 82 -8.59 20.33 -0.37
C LEU A 82 -7.57 20.54 -1.52
N ALA A 83 -7.59 21.75 -2.06
CA ALA A 83 -6.78 22.15 -3.22
C ALA A 83 -5.27 22.20 -2.95
N ASP A 84 -4.88 22.36 -1.68
CA ASP A 84 -3.48 22.42 -1.25
C ASP A 84 -2.75 21.06 -1.29
N LEU A 85 -3.47 19.95 -1.50
CA LEU A 85 -2.84 18.65 -1.64
C LEU A 85 -2.20 18.54 -3.03
N GLU A 86 -0.89 18.75 -3.06
CA GLU A 86 -0.06 18.64 -4.25
C GLU A 86 0.82 17.39 -4.18
N VAL A 87 0.59 16.44 -5.08
CA VAL A 87 1.44 15.24 -5.22
C VAL A 87 2.59 15.52 -6.20
N GLN A 88 3.83 15.30 -5.76
CA GLN A 88 5.00 15.32 -6.64
C GLN A 88 5.16 13.98 -7.35
N THR A 89 4.60 13.86 -8.57
CA THR A 89 4.59 12.61 -9.34
C THR A 89 5.98 12.15 -9.77
N ASN A 90 6.93 13.05 -9.98
CA ASN A 90 8.33 12.73 -10.28
C ASN A 90 9.11 12.16 -9.09
N ALA A 91 8.62 12.39 -7.86
CA ALA A 91 9.18 11.90 -6.61
C ALA A 91 8.25 10.89 -5.91
N SER A 92 7.35 10.26 -6.67
CA SER A 92 6.38 9.28 -6.16
C SER A 92 6.36 8.02 -7.04
N ASN A 93 6.02 6.89 -6.43
CA ASN A 93 5.92 5.57 -7.06
C ASN A 93 5.06 4.63 -6.19
N ALA A 94 5.10 3.33 -6.46
CA ALA A 94 4.34 2.33 -5.70
C ALA A 94 4.56 2.34 -4.19
N LYS A 95 5.79 2.65 -3.72
CA LYS A 95 6.15 2.57 -2.29
C LYS A 95 6.32 3.93 -1.63
N GLN A 96 6.57 4.99 -2.39
CA GLN A 96 6.80 6.33 -1.87
C GLN A 96 5.81 7.31 -2.47
N LEU A 97 5.23 8.15 -1.63
CA LEU A 97 4.38 9.27 -2.03
C LEU A 97 4.96 10.56 -1.44
N THR A 98 5.19 11.56 -2.28
CA THR A 98 5.71 12.85 -1.85
C THR A 98 4.66 13.94 -2.03
N LEU A 99 4.27 14.58 -0.93
CA LEU A 99 3.40 15.76 -0.91
C LEU A 99 4.27 17.02 -0.78
N ARG A 100 3.94 18.07 -1.53
CA ARG A 100 4.64 19.36 -1.49
C ARG A 100 3.83 20.40 -0.72
N ASN A 101 4.54 21.32 -0.07
CA ASN A 101 3.96 22.55 0.51
C ASN A 101 2.79 22.26 1.44
N VAL A 102 3.00 21.36 2.41
CA VAL A 102 1.90 20.87 3.24
C VAL A 102 1.33 21.97 4.14
N THR A 103 0.00 22.04 4.22
CA THR A 103 -0.72 23.03 5.04
C THR A 103 -1.47 22.35 6.19
N LEU A 104 -1.93 23.13 7.17
CA LEU A 104 -2.59 22.60 8.38
C LEU A 104 -3.84 21.73 8.08
N ILE A 105 -4.53 22.00 6.97
CA ILE A 105 -5.70 21.20 6.54
C ILE A 105 -5.31 19.78 6.07
N LEU A 106 -4.02 19.56 5.79
CA LEU A 106 -3.48 18.25 5.44
C LEU A 106 -3.24 17.37 6.68
N SER A 107 -3.34 17.89 7.90
CA SER A 107 -3.25 17.07 9.11
C SER A 107 -4.33 15.98 9.18
N GLY A 108 -4.05 14.92 9.93
CA GLY A 108 -4.92 13.79 10.19
C GLY A 108 -4.58 12.53 9.38
N ARG A 109 -5.61 11.75 9.10
CA ARG A 109 -5.48 10.34 8.72
C ARG A 109 -5.11 10.11 7.26
N TYR A 110 -4.03 9.37 7.05
CA TYR A 110 -3.59 8.86 5.76
C TYR A 110 -3.59 7.33 5.76
N SER A 111 -4.25 6.73 4.77
CA SER A 111 -4.29 5.27 4.62
C SER A 111 -3.68 4.82 3.30
N CYS A 112 -2.86 3.79 3.36
CA CYS A 112 -2.36 3.09 2.19
C CYS A 112 -3.08 1.75 2.01
N GLU A 113 -3.64 1.52 0.83
CA GLU A 113 -4.25 0.26 0.41
C GLU A 113 -3.35 -0.43 -0.62
N ILE A 114 -3.06 -1.71 -0.40
CA ILE A 114 -2.28 -2.54 -1.31
C ILE A 114 -3.15 -3.71 -1.70
N SER A 115 -3.31 -3.91 -3.00
CA SER A 115 -3.99 -5.07 -3.57
C SER A 115 -3.01 -5.88 -4.40
N ALA A 116 -2.89 -7.17 -4.09
CA ALA A 116 -2.24 -8.15 -4.91
C ALA A 116 -3.15 -8.56 -6.09
N ASP A 117 -2.53 -9.03 -7.16
CA ASP A 117 -3.19 -9.59 -8.34
C ASP A 117 -3.48 -11.09 -8.13
N ALA A 118 -3.92 -11.78 -9.19
CA ALA A 118 -4.05 -13.22 -9.16
C ALA A 118 -2.70 -13.89 -8.74
N PRO A 119 -2.74 -14.98 -7.96
CA PRO A 119 -3.92 -15.75 -7.57
C PRO A 119 -4.58 -15.34 -6.24
N SER A 120 -3.89 -14.62 -5.35
CA SER A 120 -4.40 -14.39 -3.99
C SER A 120 -5.49 -13.32 -3.92
N PHE A 121 -5.39 -12.29 -4.78
CA PHE A 121 -6.24 -11.09 -4.72
C PHE A 121 -6.28 -10.43 -3.33
N HIS A 122 -5.28 -10.68 -2.49
CA HIS A 122 -5.24 -10.15 -1.13
C HIS A 122 -5.19 -8.63 -1.14
N THR A 123 -5.94 -8.01 -0.24
CA THR A 123 -5.95 -6.57 -0.05
C THR A 123 -5.73 -6.24 1.42
N ALA A 124 -4.86 -5.26 1.67
CA ALA A 124 -4.57 -4.77 3.01
C ALA A 124 -4.65 -3.24 3.03
N LEU A 125 -5.24 -2.71 4.10
CA LEU A 125 -5.34 -1.27 4.36
C LEU A 125 -4.65 -0.96 5.69
N VAL A 126 -3.68 -0.07 5.66
CA VAL A 126 -2.93 0.39 6.83
C VAL A 126 -2.94 1.90 6.91
N THR A 127 -2.86 2.43 8.12
CA THR A 127 -3.12 3.85 8.38
C THR A 127 -2.03 4.46 9.25
N GLY A 128 -1.70 5.72 9.00
CA GLY A 128 -0.93 6.58 9.89
C GLY A 128 -1.56 7.97 10.00
N GLU A 129 -1.17 8.70 11.03
CA GLU A 129 -1.60 10.08 11.28
C GLU A 129 -0.42 11.03 11.04
N MET A 130 -0.71 12.20 10.47
CA MET A 130 0.26 13.27 10.25
C MET A 130 -0.27 14.54 10.90
N ASP A 131 0.56 15.22 11.69
CA ASP A 131 0.31 16.59 12.11
C ASP A 131 1.20 17.56 11.32
N VAL A 132 0.64 18.70 10.95
CA VAL A 132 1.31 19.81 10.25
C VAL A 132 1.31 21.05 11.12
#